data_AF-A0A7C5NC55-F1
#
_entry.id   AF-A0A7C5NC55-F1
#
_cell.length_a   1.000
_cell.length_b   1.000
_cell.length_c   1.000
_cell.angle_alpha   90.00
_cell.angle_beta   90.00
_cell.angle_gamma   90.00
#
_symmetry.space_group_name_H-M   'P 1'
#
loop_
_entity.id
_entity.type
_entity.pdbx_description
1 polymer ?
#
loop_
_entity_poly.entity_id
_entity_poly.type
_entity_poly.pdbx_seq_one_letter_code
_entity_poly.pdbx_strand_id
1 'polypeptide(L)'
;AACHQTTGAGIQGVFPPLAGSEWVMGDPRRVVAIVTYGLQGKIAVAGESYDSAMPSVQLTDGELAEVLTYVRGAWGNDAGAVEADLVTDARATLAGRTSNIGGQAELEALFR
;
A
#
# COMPACT_ATOMS: atom_id res chain seq x y z
N ALA A 1 -7.54 -5.74 11.78
CA ALA A 1 -7.73 -6.12 10.37
C ALA A 1 -9.15 -5.79 9.87
N ALA A 2 -9.61 -4.54 10.03
CA ALA A 2 -11.02 -4.18 9.82
C ALA A 2 -11.44 -4.10 8.34
N CYS A 3 -10.53 -3.73 7.44
CA CYS A 3 -10.81 -3.56 6.00
C CYS A 3 -10.31 -4.76 5.17
N HIS A 4 -8.99 -5.01 5.22
CA HIS A 4 -8.36 -6.09 4.44
C HIS A 4 -8.59 -7.49 5.00
N GLN A 5 -9.35 -7.62 6.09
CA GLN A 5 -9.63 -8.87 6.81
C GLN A 5 -8.36 -9.52 7.40
N THR A 6 -8.56 -10.45 8.33
CA THR A 6 -7.45 -11.17 8.99
C THR A 6 -6.65 -12.04 8.01
N THR A 7 -7.29 -12.48 6.93
CA THR A 7 -6.70 -13.29 5.87
C THR A 7 -6.06 -12.48 4.75
N GLY A 8 -6.11 -11.14 4.81
CA GLY A 8 -5.63 -10.28 3.73
C GLY A 8 -6.46 -10.36 2.45
N ALA A 9 -7.60 -11.09 2.44
CA ALA A 9 -8.42 -11.28 1.25
C ALA A 9 -9.25 -10.03 0.87
N GLY A 10 -9.38 -9.06 1.77
CA GLY A 10 -10.25 -7.91 1.55
C GLY A 10 -11.73 -8.29 1.39
N ILE A 11 -12.47 -7.45 0.68
CA ILE A 11 -13.88 -7.66 0.32
C ILE A 11 -14.00 -7.30 -1.16
N GLN A 12 -14.39 -8.27 -2.00
CA GLN A 12 -14.50 -8.06 -3.45
C GLN A 12 -15.35 -6.83 -3.78
N GLY A 13 -14.86 -5.98 -4.68
CA GLY A 13 -15.51 -4.72 -5.08
C GLY A 13 -15.47 -3.58 -4.06
N VAL A 14 -14.95 -3.80 -2.84
CA VAL A 14 -14.91 -2.78 -1.77
C VAL A 14 -13.49 -2.56 -1.24
N PHE A 15 -12.85 -3.61 -0.74
CA PHE A 15 -11.47 -3.55 -0.22
C PHE A 15 -10.57 -4.50 -1.01
N PRO A 16 -9.50 -4.00 -1.65
CA PRO A 16 -8.62 -4.85 -2.44
C PRO A 16 -7.91 -5.90 -1.58
N PRO A 17 -7.62 -7.09 -2.14
CA PRO A 17 -6.83 -8.09 -1.45
C PRO A 17 -5.38 -7.59 -1.28
N LEU A 18 -4.80 -7.92 -0.13
CA LEU A 18 -3.35 -7.87 0.11
C LEU A 18 -2.70 -9.22 -0.17
N ALA A 19 -3.43 -10.31 0.05
CA ALA A 19 -2.99 -11.67 -0.27
C ALA A 19 -2.86 -11.87 -1.79
N GLY A 20 -1.70 -12.30 -2.25
CA GLY A 20 -1.41 -12.52 -3.67
C GLY A 20 -1.41 -11.25 -4.53
N SER A 21 -1.40 -10.06 -3.92
CA SER A 21 -1.51 -8.80 -4.62
C SER A 21 -0.20 -8.43 -5.33
N GLU A 22 -0.28 -8.16 -6.63
CA GLU A 22 0.85 -7.65 -7.42
C GLU A 22 1.32 -6.27 -6.95
N TRP A 23 0.45 -5.52 -6.26
CA TRP A 23 0.80 -4.26 -5.63
C TRP A 23 1.68 -4.46 -4.40
N VAL A 24 1.34 -5.47 -3.58
CA VAL A 24 2.11 -5.85 -2.38
C VAL A 24 3.43 -6.48 -2.75
N MET A 25 3.46 -7.37 -3.75
CA MET A 25 4.66 -8.11 -4.14
C MET A 25 5.63 -7.30 -5.00
N GLY A 26 5.16 -6.22 -5.64
CA GLY A 26 6.00 -5.34 -6.46
C GLY A 26 6.90 -4.40 -5.66
N ASP A 27 7.14 -3.21 -6.22
CA ASP A 27 7.96 -2.16 -5.61
C ASP A 27 7.45 -1.76 -4.21
N PRO A 28 8.24 -1.92 -3.14
CA PRO A 28 7.82 -1.60 -1.77
C PRO A 28 7.47 -0.12 -1.58
N ARG A 29 8.04 0.80 -2.37
CA ARG A 29 7.73 2.24 -2.29
C ARG A 29 6.25 2.51 -2.53
N ARG A 30 5.59 1.68 -3.34
CA ARG A 30 4.14 1.76 -3.60
C ARG A 30 3.34 1.61 -2.32
N VAL A 31 3.53 0.52 -1.58
CA VAL A 31 2.75 0.25 -0.36
C VAL A 31 3.10 1.20 0.78
N VAL A 32 4.36 1.67 0.84
CA VAL A 32 4.76 2.75 1.76
C VAL A 32 3.97 4.03 1.48
N ALA A 33 3.86 4.44 0.21
CA ALA A 33 3.14 5.64 -0.17
C ALA A 33 1.64 5.55 0.10
N ILE A 34 1.02 4.42 -0.24
CA ILE A 34 -0.41 4.18 0.03
C ILE A 34 -0.72 4.30 1.52
N VAL A 35 0.05 3.62 2.38
CA VAL A 35 -0.22 3.66 3.82
C VAL A 35 0.05 5.05 4.40
N THR A 36 1.14 5.70 3.98
CA THR A 36 1.52 7.00 4.53
C THR A 36 0.57 8.13 4.09
N TYR A 37 0.20 8.17 2.82
CA TYR A 37 -0.52 9.30 2.24
C TYR A 37 -1.98 9.01 1.91
N GLY A 38 -2.41 7.76 2.05
CA GLY A 38 -3.74 7.33 1.61
C GLY A 38 -3.83 7.23 0.09
N LEU A 39 -4.90 6.57 -0.35
CA LEU A 39 -5.20 6.30 -1.75
C LEU A 39 -6.69 6.44 -1.96
N GLN A 40 -7.11 7.12 -3.02
CA GLN A 40 -8.51 7.24 -3.39
C GLN A 40 -8.69 7.23 -4.89
N GLY A 41 -9.82 6.71 -5.36
CA GLY A 41 -10.16 6.65 -6.78
C GLY A 41 -9.84 5.29 -7.39
N LYS A 42 -9.91 5.23 -8.73
CA LYS A 42 -9.88 3.97 -9.48
C LYS A 42 -8.51 3.30 -9.47
N ILE A 43 -8.53 2.02 -9.12
CA ILE A 43 -7.37 1.12 -9.16
C ILE A 43 -7.79 -0.27 -9.66
N ALA A 44 -6.83 -1.04 -10.16
CA ALA A 44 -6.97 -2.45 -10.45
C ALA A 44 -5.98 -3.27 -9.61
N VAL A 45 -6.47 -4.25 -8.86
CA VAL A 45 -5.66 -5.17 -8.05
C VAL A 45 -6.18 -6.59 -8.27
N ALA A 46 -5.28 -7.53 -8.56
CA ALA A 46 -5.63 -8.93 -8.82
C ALA A 46 -6.71 -9.11 -9.92
N GLY A 47 -6.69 -8.24 -10.94
CA GLY A 47 -7.64 -8.27 -12.05
C GLY A 47 -9.01 -7.65 -11.76
N GLU A 48 -9.24 -7.16 -10.54
CA GLU A 48 -10.51 -6.56 -10.11
C GLU A 48 -10.38 -5.03 -9.96
N SER A 49 -11.45 -4.32 -10.28
CA SER A 49 -11.50 -2.85 -10.17
C SER A 49 -12.05 -2.40 -8.83
N TYR A 50 -11.42 -1.39 -8.24
CA TYR A 50 -11.84 -0.76 -6.99
C TYR A 50 -11.89 0.76 -7.17
N ASP A 51 -12.90 1.39 -6.59
CA ASP A 51 -13.06 2.85 -6.57
C ASP A 51 -13.49 3.26 -5.16
N SER A 52 -12.54 3.23 -4.24
CA SER A 52 -12.75 3.46 -2.81
C SER A 52 -11.61 4.28 -2.24
N ALA A 53 -11.77 4.76 -1.01
CA ALA A 53 -10.75 5.54 -0.32
C ALA A 53 -10.14 4.73 0.84
N MET A 54 -8.82 4.61 0.83
CA MET A 54 -8.01 4.20 1.97
C MET A 54 -7.40 5.47 2.59
N PRO A 55 -7.81 5.85 3.82
CA PRO A 55 -7.18 6.96 4.53
C PRO A 55 -5.71 6.70 4.82
N SER A 56 -4.92 7.78 4.95
CA SER A 56 -3.56 7.69 5.49
C SER A 56 -3.56 7.11 6.90
N VAL A 57 -2.57 6.28 7.20
CA VAL A 57 -2.32 5.76 8.55
C VAL A 57 -1.03 6.36 9.07
N GLN A 58 -1.10 7.00 10.24
CA GLN A 58 0.05 7.60 10.90
C GLN A 58 0.80 6.52 11.69
N LEU A 59 1.97 6.16 11.19
CA LEU A 59 2.91 5.23 11.83
C LEU A 59 4.31 5.84 11.80
N THR A 60 5.16 5.49 12.75
CA THR A 60 6.60 5.75 12.63
C THR A 60 7.19 4.97 11.47
N ASP A 61 8.40 5.34 11.02
CA ASP A 61 9.06 4.64 9.91
C ASP A 61 9.32 3.16 10.24
N GLY A 62 9.71 2.87 11.49
CA GLY A 62 9.92 1.50 11.98
C GLY A 62 8.63 0.68 12.05
N GLU A 63 7.55 1.23 12.61
CA GLU A 63 6.26 0.52 12.65
C GLU A 63 5.72 0.25 11.24
N LEU A 64 5.87 1.20 10.32
CA LEU A 64 5.44 1.01 8.94
C LEU A 64 6.27 -0.06 8.24
N ALA A 65 7.60 -0.07 8.44
CA ALA A 65 8.50 -1.09 7.93
C ALA A 65 8.11 -2.49 8.42
N GLU A 66 7.83 -2.65 9.72
CA GLU A 66 7.42 -3.92 10.32
C GLU A 66 6.07 -4.41 9.76
N VAL A 67 5.07 -3.55 9.71
CA VAL A 67 3.74 -3.89 9.18
C VAL A 67 3.81 -4.30 7.72
N LEU A 68 4.54 -3.54 6.90
CA LEU A 68 4.68 -3.84 5.47
C LEU A 68 5.51 -5.09 5.23
N THR A 69 6.54 -5.34 6.04
CA THR A 69 7.30 -6.60 6.01
C THR A 69 6.40 -7.80 6.30
N TYR A 70 5.57 -7.71 7.34
CA TYR A 70 4.57 -8.74 7.62
C TYR A 70 3.62 -8.95 6.43
N VAL A 71 3.00 -7.88 5.90
CA VAL A 71 2.06 -7.97 4.77
C VAL A 71 2.72 -8.59 3.53
N ARG A 72 3.99 -8.28 3.27
CA ARG A 72 4.76 -8.77 2.11
C ARG A 72 5.22 -10.23 2.23
N GLY A 73 5.25 -10.80 3.43
CA GLY A 73 5.51 -12.23 3.66
C GLY A 73 4.28 -13.04 4.09
N ALA A 74 3.14 -12.40 4.32
CA ALA A 74 1.91 -13.06 4.77
C ALA A 74 1.06 -13.56 3.60
N TRP A 75 0.16 -14.50 3.91
CA TRP A 75 -0.91 -14.96 3.00
C TRP A 75 -0.44 -15.46 1.64
N GLY A 76 0.75 -16.09 1.61
CA GLY A 76 1.35 -16.64 0.39
C GLY A 76 2.11 -15.61 -0.45
N ASN A 77 2.25 -14.37 0.03
CA ASN A 77 3.17 -13.40 -0.56
C ASN A 77 4.62 -13.83 -0.27
N ASP A 78 5.49 -13.67 -1.27
CA ASP A 78 6.92 -13.96 -1.18
C ASP A 78 7.72 -12.76 -1.70
N ALA A 79 7.63 -11.65 -0.98
CA ALA A 79 8.34 -10.42 -1.32
C ALA A 79 9.28 -9.99 -0.19
N GLY A 80 10.41 -9.39 -0.57
CA GLY A 80 11.44 -8.96 0.39
C GLY A 80 10.92 -7.97 1.44
N ALA A 81 11.60 -7.91 2.58
CA ALA A 81 11.29 -7.01 3.68
C ALA A 81 11.32 -5.53 3.26
N VAL A 82 10.65 -4.69 4.05
CA VAL A 82 10.71 -3.23 3.95
C VAL A 82 11.62 -2.74 5.05
N GLU A 83 12.74 -2.12 4.67
CA GLU A 83 13.66 -1.49 5.60
C GLU A 83 13.19 -0.09 6.00
N ALA A 84 13.48 0.33 7.24
CA ALA A 84 13.09 1.65 7.74
C ALA A 84 13.66 2.80 6.87
N ASP A 85 14.89 2.67 6.39
CA ASP A 85 15.51 3.69 5.52
C ASP A 85 14.72 3.87 4.20
N LEU A 86 14.19 2.79 3.63
CA LEU A 86 13.33 2.87 2.45
C LEU A 86 12.04 3.63 2.75
N VAL A 87 11.49 3.46 3.95
CA VAL A 87 10.31 4.20 4.39
C VAL A 87 10.63 5.70 4.47
N THR A 88 11.74 6.05 5.12
CA THR A 88 12.19 7.44 5.22
C THR A 88 12.37 8.08 3.84
N ASP A 89 13.06 7.40 2.92
CA ASP A 89 13.30 7.90 1.55
C ASP A 89 12.00 8.07 0.74
N ALA A 90 11.09 7.10 0.84
CA ALA A 90 9.79 7.17 0.17
C ALA A 90 8.91 8.31 0.73
N ARG A 91 8.99 8.58 2.05
CA ARG A 91 8.32 9.73 2.67
C ARG A 91 8.92 11.05 2.22
N ALA A 92 10.24 11.13 2.12
CA ALA A 92 10.92 12.33 1.64
C ALA A 92 10.51 12.67 0.19
N THR A 93 10.33 11.67 -0.67
CA THR A 93 9.87 11.84 -2.06
C THR A 93 8.50 12.52 -2.17
N LEU A 94 7.66 12.39 -1.14
CA LEU A 94 6.29 12.93 -1.10
C LEU A 94 6.12 13.98 0.00
N ALA A 95 7.22 14.56 0.49
CA ALA A 95 7.21 15.59 1.51
C ALA A 95 6.34 16.78 1.08
N GLY A 96 5.40 17.17 1.95
CA GLY A 96 4.47 18.27 1.69
C GLY A 96 3.15 17.87 1.00
N ARG A 97 2.96 16.60 0.65
CA ARG A 97 1.64 16.11 0.21
C ARG A 97 0.62 16.22 1.36
N THR A 98 -0.51 16.88 1.09
CA THR A 98 -1.60 17.09 2.06
C THR A 98 -2.90 16.37 1.67
N SER A 99 -2.90 15.63 0.56
CA SER A 99 -4.07 14.93 0.03
C SER A 99 -3.75 13.48 -0.33
N ASN A 100 -4.79 12.63 -0.30
CA ASN A 100 -4.70 11.26 -0.77
C ASN A 100 -4.17 11.18 -2.20
N ILE A 101 -3.49 10.07 -2.53
CA ILE A 101 -3.04 9.77 -3.89
C ILE A 101 -4.27 9.44 -4.75
N GLY A 102 -4.39 10.08 -5.92
CA GLY A 102 -5.51 9.95 -6.86
C GLY A 102 -5.37 8.76 -7.82
N GLY A 103 -5.78 7.60 -7.34
CA GLY A 103 -5.92 6.39 -8.14
C GLY A 103 -4.59 5.81 -8.61
N GLN A 104 -4.69 4.82 -9.49
CA GLN A 104 -3.54 4.04 -9.94
C GLN A 104 -2.57 4.86 -10.80
N ALA A 105 -3.09 5.69 -11.71
CA ALA A 105 -2.26 6.45 -12.63
C ALA A 105 -1.33 7.44 -11.90
N GLU A 106 -1.85 8.17 -10.90
CA GLU A 106 -1.04 9.07 -10.09
C GLU A 106 -0.02 8.28 -9.27
N LEU A 107 -0.45 7.21 -8.60
CA LEU A 107 0.44 6.37 -7.79
C LEU A 107 1.61 5.82 -8.59
N GLU A 108 1.37 5.33 -9.80
CA GLU A 108 2.42 4.83 -10.68
C GLU A 108 3.37 5.92 -11.16
N ALA A 109 2.89 7.16 -11.34
CA ALA A 109 3.73 8.27 -11.78
C ALA A 109 4.74 8.72 -10.72
N LEU A 110 4.51 8.43 -9.44
CA LEU A 110 5.39 8.83 -8.33
C LEU A 110 6.76 8.12 -8.33
N PHE A 111 6.86 6.96 -8.97
CA PHE A 111 8.02 6.07 -8.88
C PHE A 111 8.63 5.69 -10.23
N ARG A 112 8.29 6.43 -11.29
CA ARG A 112 8.91 6.31 -12.63
C ARG A 112 10.23 7.06 -12.71
#